data_AF-A0A1L7XK03-F1
#
_entry.id   AF-A0A1L7XK03-F1
#
_cell.length_a   1.000
_cell.length_b   1.000
_cell.length_c   1.000
_cell.angle_alpha   90.00
_cell.angle_beta   90.00
_cell.angle_gamma   90.00
#
_symmetry.space_group_name_H-M   'P 1'
#
loop_
_entity.id
_entity.type
_entity.pdbx_description
1 polymer ?
#
loop_
_entity_poly.entity_id
_entity_poly.type
_entity_poly.pdbx_seq_one_letter_code
_entity_poly.pdbx_strand_id
1 'polypeptide(L)'
;MAAPSSTELNTSNPNYQVMLTTEPLNTANIVDVPADLSTPFDYLTNSDTDADNADLRSARRWAWYCKDPACAEYWSSWSRKSNFWLHLYETAVHRADVRTYTRVGRRELAREWRVEID
;
A
#
# COMPACT_ATOMS: atom_id res chain seq x y z
N MET A 1 28.78 53.66 22.71
CA MET A 1 28.63 52.52 23.65
C MET A 1 28.82 51.23 22.87
N ALA A 2 29.46 50.25 23.49
CA ALA A 2 30.19 49.12 22.89
C ALA A 2 29.31 47.93 22.42
N ALA A 3 29.86 47.14 21.49
CA ALA A 3 29.41 45.78 21.15
C ALA A 3 30.00 44.72 22.10
N PRO A 4 29.39 43.53 22.20
CA PRO A 4 29.91 42.30 21.54
C PRO A 4 28.75 41.40 21.06
N SER A 5 28.88 40.22 20.46
CA SER A 5 29.86 39.53 19.61
C SER A 5 29.16 38.22 19.20
N SER A 6 29.60 37.66 18.07
CA SER A 6 29.21 36.45 17.36
C SER A 6 28.63 35.26 18.13
N THR A 7 27.69 34.56 17.49
CA THR A 7 27.63 33.08 17.56
C THR A 7 27.56 32.54 16.14
N GLU A 8 28.72 32.13 15.65
CA GLU A 8 28.84 31.25 14.50
C GLU A 8 28.23 29.90 14.87
N LEU A 9 27.28 29.41 14.09
CA LEU A 9 26.89 28.00 14.13
C LEU A 9 27.29 27.37 12.81
N ASN A 10 28.56 27.00 12.80
CA ASN A 10 29.16 26.05 11.89
C ASN A 10 28.40 24.72 12.03
N THR A 11 27.74 24.28 10.97
CA THR A 11 27.43 22.86 10.80
C THR A 11 27.59 22.53 9.33
N SER A 12 28.85 22.41 8.94
CA SER A 12 29.28 21.64 7.78
C SER A 12 28.64 20.25 7.84
N ASN A 13 27.61 20.02 7.02
CA ASN A 13 27.07 18.67 6.80
C ASN A 13 27.54 18.19 5.43
N PRO A 14 28.58 17.33 5.37
CA PRO A 14 29.17 16.88 4.11
C PRO A 14 28.26 15.95 3.29
N ASN A 15 27.08 15.59 3.79
CA ASN A 15 26.22 14.61 3.11
C ASN A 15 25.43 15.15 1.91
N TYR A 16 25.41 16.46 1.64
CA TYR A 16 24.68 17.00 0.48
C TYR A 16 25.51 16.96 -0.82
N GLN A 17 26.82 16.72 -0.75
CA GLN A 17 27.70 16.74 -1.93
C GLN A 17 27.93 15.35 -2.55
N VAL A 18 27.38 14.27 -1.98
CA VAL A 18 27.63 12.89 -2.45
C VAL A 18 26.62 12.42 -3.51
N MET A 19 25.63 13.23 -3.88
CA MET A 19 24.62 12.86 -4.90
C MET A 19 24.90 13.36 -6.33
N LEU A 20 26.05 13.99 -6.60
CA LEU A 20 26.33 14.60 -7.91
C LEU A 20 27.51 13.97 -8.69
N THR A 21 28.00 12.81 -8.28
CA THR A 21 29.02 12.04 -9.03
C THR A 21 28.45 10.74 -9.56
N THR A 22 27.66 10.82 -10.64
CA THR A 22 27.42 9.68 -11.51
C THR A 22 28.59 9.58 -12.50
N GLU A 23 29.54 8.69 -12.21
CA GLU A 23 30.47 8.20 -13.24
C GLU A 23 29.69 7.39 -14.30
N PRO A 24 30.06 7.44 -15.59
CA PRO A 24 29.37 6.69 -16.63
C PRO A 24 29.64 5.18 -16.49
N LEU A 25 28.56 4.39 -16.45
CA LEU A 25 28.61 2.94 -16.28
C LEU A 25 29.26 2.27 -17.52
N ASN A 26 30.43 1.67 -17.32
CA ASN A 26 31.19 0.94 -18.33
C ASN A 26 30.42 -0.33 -18.78
N THR A 27 30.02 -0.39 -20.05
CA THR A 27 29.11 -1.41 -20.64
C THR A 27 29.85 -2.68 -21.09
N ALA A 28 30.74 -3.22 -20.27
CA ALA A 28 31.47 -4.43 -20.61
C ALA A 28 31.46 -5.39 -19.42
N ASN A 29 30.41 -6.21 -19.34
CA ASN A 29 30.31 -7.51 -18.65
C ASN A 29 28.88 -7.70 -18.10
N ILE A 30 27.91 -7.89 -19.01
CA ILE A 30 26.63 -8.48 -18.63
C ILE A 30 26.80 -9.99 -18.83
N VAL A 31 27.03 -10.68 -17.72
CA VAL A 31 26.92 -12.13 -17.63
C VAL A 31 25.49 -12.50 -17.97
N ASP A 32 25.31 -13.51 -18.84
CA ASP A 32 24.03 -14.14 -19.19
C ASP A 32 23.19 -14.40 -17.93
N VAL A 33 22.20 -13.53 -17.68
CA VAL A 33 21.13 -13.77 -16.72
C VAL A 33 20.01 -14.43 -17.51
N PRO A 34 19.56 -15.65 -17.12
CA PRO A 34 18.46 -16.28 -17.83
C PRO A 34 17.23 -15.38 -17.71
N ALA A 35 16.71 -15.02 -18.87
CA ALA A 35 15.48 -14.26 -19.05
C ALA A 35 14.30 -15.08 -18.53
N ASP A 36 14.10 -15.10 -17.21
CA ASP A 36 12.78 -15.33 -16.63
C ASP A 36 12.01 -14.01 -16.73
N LEU A 37 11.69 -13.64 -17.98
CA LEU A 37 10.76 -12.57 -18.31
C LEU A 37 9.34 -13.06 -18.04
N SER A 38 9.06 -13.41 -16.78
CA SER A 38 7.70 -13.45 -16.28
C SER A 38 7.12 -12.05 -16.50
N THR A 39 6.08 -11.97 -17.32
CA THR A 39 5.78 -10.74 -18.05
C THR A 39 5.42 -9.60 -17.10
N PRO A 40 5.86 -8.37 -17.37
CA PRO A 40 5.53 -7.19 -16.55
C PRO A 40 4.06 -6.74 -16.73
N PHE A 41 3.15 -7.64 -17.10
CA PHE A 41 1.73 -7.36 -17.26
C PHE A 41 0.83 -8.37 -16.54
N ASP A 42 1.36 -9.51 -16.07
CA ASP A 42 0.57 -10.49 -15.31
C ASP A 42 0.07 -9.95 -13.96
N TYR A 43 0.66 -8.87 -13.44
CA TYR A 43 0.15 -8.19 -12.24
C TYR A 43 -1.10 -7.33 -12.49
N LEU A 44 -1.47 -7.05 -13.75
CA LEU A 44 -2.64 -6.23 -14.11
C LEU A 44 -3.89 -7.08 -14.39
N THR A 45 -3.72 -8.36 -14.72
CA THR A 45 -4.82 -9.31 -14.96
C THR A 45 -5.36 -9.93 -13.67
N ASN A 46 -4.53 -10.00 -12.63
CA ASN A 46 -4.98 -10.42 -11.32
C ASN A 46 -5.76 -9.26 -10.69
N SER A 47 -7.08 -9.43 -10.54
CA SER A 47 -7.86 -8.48 -9.74
C SER A 47 -7.19 -8.32 -8.37
N ASP A 48 -7.36 -7.17 -7.71
CA ASP A 48 -6.84 -6.93 -6.35
C ASP A 48 -7.34 -7.94 -5.30
N THR A 49 -8.29 -8.81 -5.70
CA THR A 49 -8.86 -9.90 -4.91
C THR A 49 -8.45 -11.29 -5.38
N ASP A 50 -7.74 -11.42 -6.50
CA ASP A 50 -7.39 -12.71 -7.09
C ASP A 50 -6.49 -13.54 -6.17
N ALA A 51 -5.46 -12.89 -5.59
CA ALA A 51 -4.62 -13.51 -4.58
C ALA A 51 -5.41 -13.89 -3.30
N ASP A 52 -6.45 -13.13 -2.95
CA ASP A 52 -7.33 -13.48 -1.84
C ASP A 52 -8.28 -14.63 -2.22
N ASN A 53 -8.68 -14.77 -3.49
CA ASN A 53 -9.57 -15.83 -3.97
C ASN A 53 -8.83 -17.12 -4.37
N ALA A 54 -7.50 -17.08 -4.48
CA ALA A 54 -6.68 -18.21 -4.92
C ALA A 54 -6.76 -19.42 -3.96
N ASP A 55 -7.20 -19.22 -2.72
CA ASP A 55 -7.46 -20.27 -1.74
C ASP A 55 -8.86 -20.89 -1.84
N LEU A 56 -9.74 -20.33 -2.68
CA LEU A 56 -11.11 -20.78 -2.87
C LEU A 56 -11.24 -21.77 -4.03
N ARG A 57 -12.32 -22.56 -4.01
CA ARG A 57 -12.69 -23.43 -5.14
C ARG A 57 -13.05 -22.57 -6.36
N SER A 58 -12.87 -23.12 -7.57
CA SER A 58 -12.91 -22.42 -8.87
C SER A 58 -14.19 -21.64 -9.24
N ALA A 59 -15.24 -21.68 -8.44
CA ALA A 59 -16.43 -20.82 -8.60
C ALA A 59 -16.54 -19.72 -7.53
N ARG A 60 -15.90 -19.92 -6.38
CA ARG A 60 -16.14 -19.13 -5.18
C ARG A 60 -15.24 -17.91 -5.11
N ARG A 61 -15.76 -16.87 -4.48
CA ARG A 61 -15.09 -15.57 -4.35
C ARG A 61 -15.31 -15.03 -2.95
N TRP A 62 -14.39 -14.19 -2.49
CA TRP A 62 -14.64 -13.37 -1.32
C TRP A 62 -15.50 -12.16 -1.69
N ALA A 63 -16.50 -11.88 -0.86
CA ALA A 63 -17.18 -10.61 -0.80
C ALA A 63 -16.94 -9.96 0.55
N TRP A 64 -16.68 -8.65 0.57
CA TRP A 64 -16.46 -7.89 1.79
C TRP A 64 -17.73 -7.13 2.13
N TYR A 65 -18.20 -7.25 3.37
CA TYR A 65 -19.39 -6.56 3.84
C TYR A 65 -19.03 -5.47 4.84
N CYS A 66 -19.69 -4.32 4.80
CA CYS A 66 -19.62 -3.39 5.91
C CYS A 66 -20.49 -3.92 7.08
N LYS A 67 -19.86 -4.24 8.20
CA LYS A 67 -20.54 -4.81 9.38
C LYS A 67 -20.68 -3.80 10.53
N ASP A 68 -20.40 -2.53 10.30
CA ASP A 68 -20.57 -1.47 11.28
C ASP A 68 -22.03 -0.96 11.28
N PRO A 69 -22.79 -1.13 12.38
CA PRO A 69 -24.17 -0.67 12.45
C PRO A 69 -24.33 0.85 12.37
N ALA A 70 -23.27 1.61 12.64
CA ALA A 70 -23.30 3.07 12.53
C ALA A 70 -23.04 3.57 11.10
N CYS A 71 -22.62 2.69 10.18
CA CYS A 71 -22.40 3.04 8.79
C CYS A 71 -23.72 3.04 8.00
N ALA A 72 -23.94 4.06 7.17
CA ALA A 72 -25.12 4.14 6.31
C ALA A 72 -25.19 3.01 5.27
N GLU A 73 -24.04 2.42 4.92
CA GLU A 73 -23.91 1.30 3.99
C GLU A 73 -23.77 -0.04 4.75
N TYR A 74 -24.34 -0.14 5.95
CA TYR A 74 -24.39 -1.40 6.71
C TYR A 74 -24.96 -2.53 5.84
N TRP A 75 -24.26 -3.67 5.81
CA TRP A 75 -24.50 -4.83 4.94
C TRP A 75 -24.33 -4.63 3.43
N SER A 76 -23.89 -3.46 2.97
CA SER A 76 -23.43 -3.34 1.58
C SER A 76 -22.22 -4.24 1.34
N SER A 77 -22.15 -4.79 0.13
CA SER A 77 -21.12 -5.76 -0.27
C SER A 77 -20.24 -5.22 -1.38
N TRP A 78 -18.95 -5.52 -1.30
CA TRP A 78 -17.97 -5.24 -2.34
C TRP A 78 -17.33 -6.54 -2.81
N SER A 79 -17.25 -6.71 -4.13
CA SER A 79 -16.50 -7.81 -4.77
C SER A 79 -15.01 -7.49 -4.93
N ARG A 80 -14.62 -6.21 -4.82
CA ARG A 80 -13.23 -5.75 -4.85
C ARG A 80 -12.80 -5.26 -3.48
N LYS A 81 -11.69 -5.78 -2.97
CA LYS A 81 -11.13 -5.46 -1.65
C LYS A 81 -10.65 -4.01 -1.57
N SER A 82 -10.08 -3.49 -2.66
CA SER A 82 -9.68 -2.10 -2.84
C SER A 82 -10.86 -1.14 -2.68
N ASN A 83 -12.01 -1.45 -3.29
CA ASN A 83 -13.22 -0.64 -3.13
C ASN A 83 -13.76 -0.68 -1.70
N PHE A 84 -13.74 -1.86 -1.07
CA PHE A 84 -14.10 -1.97 0.36
C PHE A 84 -13.15 -1.14 1.24
N TRP A 85 -11.85 -1.17 0.98
CA TRP A 85 -10.88 -0.34 1.70
C TRP A 85 -11.07 1.15 1.48
N LEU A 86 -11.45 1.54 0.26
CA LEU A 86 -11.79 2.92 -0.06
C LEU A 86 -13.02 3.36 0.75
N HIS A 87 -14.06 2.54 0.80
CA HIS A 87 -15.24 2.78 1.65
C HIS A 87 -14.85 2.99 3.13
N LEU A 88 -13.99 2.12 3.69
CA LEU A 88 -13.49 2.27 5.07
C LEU A 88 -12.67 3.55 5.28
N TYR A 89 -11.95 4.01 4.25
CA TYR A 89 -11.13 5.21 4.34
C TYR A 89 -11.94 6.49 4.16
N GLU A 90 -12.94 6.50 3.28
CA GLU A 90 -13.71 7.69 2.93
C GLU A 90 -14.90 7.93 3.88
N THR A 91 -15.43 6.90 4.52
CA THR A 91 -16.58 7.05 5.41
C THR A 91 -16.18 7.57 6.79
N ALA A 92 -16.83 8.65 7.24
CA ALA A 92 -16.47 9.34 8.50
C ALA A 92 -16.52 8.43 9.74
N VAL A 93 -17.53 7.56 9.83
CA VAL A 93 -17.69 6.59 10.92
C VAL A 93 -16.46 5.67 11.02
N HIS A 94 -15.95 5.21 9.87
CA HIS A 94 -14.77 4.36 9.81
C HIS A 94 -13.46 5.14 9.97
N ARG A 95 -13.38 6.42 9.61
CA ARG A 95 -12.16 7.21 9.90
C ARG A 95 -11.93 7.43 11.39
N ALA A 96 -13.02 7.51 12.16
CA ALA A 96 -12.96 7.69 13.60
C ALA A 96 -12.53 6.42 14.36
N ASP A 97 -12.70 5.24 13.75
CA ASP A 97 -12.26 3.96 14.33
C ASP A 97 -10.79 3.67 13.98
N VAL A 98 -9.99 3.43 15.02
CA VAL A 98 -8.57 3.08 14.94
C VAL A 98 -8.36 1.79 14.14
N ARG A 99 -9.30 0.84 14.21
CA ARG A 99 -9.24 -0.44 13.48
C ARG A 99 -9.34 -0.24 11.97
N THR A 100 -10.06 0.78 11.51
CA THR A 100 -10.26 1.08 10.08
C THR A 100 -9.34 2.18 9.56
N TYR A 101 -8.76 3.01 10.44
CA TYR A 101 -7.81 4.06 10.05
C TYR A 101 -6.42 3.53 9.69
N THR A 102 -5.93 2.50 10.38
CA THR A 102 -4.58 1.97 10.14
C THR A 102 -4.55 0.99 8.95
N ARG A 103 -3.42 0.94 8.23
CA ARG A 103 -3.24 -0.02 7.13
C ARG A 103 -3.34 -1.48 7.61
N VAL A 104 -2.79 -1.77 8.78
CA VAL A 104 -2.83 -3.12 9.38
C VAL A 104 -4.25 -3.47 9.80
N GLY A 105 -4.93 -2.56 10.51
CA GLY A 105 -6.30 -2.78 10.94
C GLY A 105 -7.28 -3.01 9.77
N ARG A 106 -7.18 -2.24 8.68
CA ARG A 106 -8.00 -2.50 7.47
C ARG A 106 -7.77 -3.88 6.87
N ARG A 107 -6.54 -4.40 6.93
CA ARG A 107 -6.21 -5.74 6.42
C ARG A 107 -6.83 -6.82 7.29
N GLU A 108 -6.73 -6.68 8.60
CA GLU A 108 -7.33 -7.62 9.56
C GLU A 108 -8.86 -7.61 9.45
N LEU A 109 -9.45 -6.42 9.42
CA LEU A 109 -10.89 -6.25 9.30
C LEU A 109 -11.43 -6.77 7.97
N ALA A 110 -10.71 -6.57 6.86
CA ALA A 110 -11.08 -7.19 5.59
C ALA A 110 -10.98 -8.73 5.59
N ARG A 111 -10.12 -9.34 6.42
CA ARG A 111 -10.11 -10.80 6.60
C ARG A 111 -11.25 -11.28 7.50
N GLU A 112 -11.64 -10.48 8.47
CA GLU A 112 -12.75 -10.78 9.40
C GLU A 112 -14.13 -10.60 8.74
N TRP A 113 -14.25 -9.60 7.86
CA TRP A 113 -15.54 -9.19 7.30
C TRP A 113 -15.84 -9.76 5.92
N ARG A 114 -14.90 -10.52 5.35
CA ARG A 114 -15.15 -11.27 4.11
C ARG A 114 -16.04 -12.48 4.35
N VAL A 115 -16.84 -12.79 3.36
CA VAL A 115 -17.70 -13.97 3.31
C VAL A 115 -17.45 -14.64 1.96
N GLU A 116 -17.34 -15.96 1.99
CA GLU A 116 -17.23 -16.77 0.79
C GLU A 116 -18.60 -16.82 0.10
N ILE A 117 -18.65 -16.43 -1.16
CA ILE A 117 -19.85 -16.42 -2.00
C ILE A 117 -19.62 -17.29 -3.24
N ASP A 118 -20.70 -17.83 -3.79
CA ASP A 118 -20.70 -18.66 -5.00
C ASP A 118 -20.79 -17.83 -6.30
#